data_AF-A0AA47DZ81-F1
#
_entry.id   AF-A0AA47DZ81-F1
#
_cell.length_a   1.000
_cell.length_b   1.000
_cell.length_c   1.000
_cell.angle_alpha   90.00
_cell.angle_beta   90.00
_cell.angle_gamma   90.00
#
_symmetry.space_group_name_H-M   'P 1'
#
loop_
_entity.id
_entity.type
_entity.pdbx_description
1 polymer ?
#
loop_
_entity_poly.entity_id
_entity_poly.type
_entity_poly.pdbx_seq_one_letter_code
_entity_poly.pdbx_strand_id
1 'polypeptide(L)'
;MSDAPSQAIAFDAELDAVGLDCPMPLLKAKLELNRLASGAVLKVTASDPGSQRDFRSFARLAGHTLVHEEVEGDLYRYWLRKA
;
A
#
# COMPACT_ATOMS: atom_id res chain seq x y z
N MET A 1 -14.48 -19.04 -16.01
CA MET A 1 -13.42 -18.62 -15.07
C MET A 1 -13.11 -17.19 -15.43
N SER A 2 -13.77 -16.26 -14.74
CA SER A 2 -13.74 -14.85 -15.08
C SER A 2 -12.58 -14.19 -14.34
N ASP A 3 -11.41 -14.18 -14.94
CA ASP A 3 -10.37 -13.22 -14.58
C ASP A 3 -10.92 -11.84 -14.94
N ALA A 4 -11.49 -11.16 -13.95
CA ALA A 4 -11.80 -9.74 -14.08
C ALA A 4 -10.46 -9.01 -14.29
N PRO A 5 -10.36 -8.06 -15.23
CA PRO A 5 -9.18 -7.23 -15.35
C PRO A 5 -9.15 -6.30 -14.14
N SER A 6 -8.55 -6.76 -13.03
CA SER A 6 -8.24 -5.91 -11.88
C SER A 6 -7.41 -4.76 -12.42
N GLN A 7 -7.94 -3.55 -12.25
CA GLN A 7 -7.44 -2.34 -12.85
C GLN A 7 -5.98 -2.13 -12.41
N ALA A 8 -5.02 -2.48 -13.29
CA ALA A 8 -3.60 -2.44 -12.96
C ALA A 8 -3.15 -0.98 -12.84
N ILE A 9 -3.27 -0.41 -11.65
CA ILE A 9 -2.65 0.87 -11.31
C ILE A 9 -1.14 0.68 -11.38
N ALA A 10 -0.46 1.48 -12.19
CA ALA A 10 0.99 1.46 -12.32
C ALA A 10 1.66 1.72 -10.95
N PHE A 11 2.64 0.89 -10.61
CA PHE A 11 3.48 1.02 -9.42
C PHE A 11 4.95 0.85 -9.79
N ASP A 12 5.82 1.54 -9.08
CA ASP A 12 7.28 1.48 -9.25
C ASP A 12 7.91 0.42 -8.35
N ALA A 13 7.28 0.13 -7.22
CA ALA A 13 7.68 -0.91 -6.30
C ALA A 13 6.48 -1.60 -5.66
N GLU A 14 6.68 -2.84 -5.22
CA GLU A 14 5.69 -3.64 -4.50
C GLU A 14 6.28 -4.12 -3.18
N LEU A 15 5.46 -4.08 -2.13
CA LEU A 15 5.77 -4.59 -0.81
C LEU A 15 4.68 -5.58 -0.38
N ASP A 16 5.10 -6.82 -0.17
CA ASP A 16 4.25 -7.83 0.47
C ASP A 16 4.43 -7.77 1.99
N ALA A 17 3.35 -7.42 2.68
CA ALA A 17 3.22 -7.35 4.14
C ALA A 17 2.11 -8.28 4.65
N VAL A 18 1.70 -9.28 3.87
CA VAL A 18 0.74 -10.30 4.31
C VAL A 18 1.32 -11.09 5.48
N GLY A 19 0.47 -11.38 6.47
CA GLY A 19 0.87 -12.10 7.69
C GLY A 19 1.73 -11.29 8.67
N LEU A 20 1.91 -9.99 8.43
CA LEU A 20 2.53 -9.08 9.39
C LEU A 20 1.46 -8.36 10.19
N ASP A 21 1.57 -8.46 11.51
CA ASP A 21 0.70 -7.72 12.42
C ASP A 21 1.11 -6.24 12.53
N CYS A 22 0.14 -5.39 12.82
CA CYS A 22 0.40 -3.99 13.14
C CYS A 22 1.42 -3.88 14.30
N PRO A 23 2.47 -3.04 14.19
CA PRO A 23 2.68 -1.96 13.21
C PRO A 23 3.64 -2.29 12.04
N MET A 24 3.98 -3.55 11.83
CA MET A 24 5.05 -3.94 10.89
C MET A 24 4.76 -3.58 9.42
N PRO A 25 3.52 -3.73 8.87
CA PRO A 25 3.22 -3.32 7.50
C PRO A 25 3.53 -1.85 7.24
N LEU A 26 3.17 -0.97 8.20
CA LEU A 26 3.38 0.47 8.10
C LEU A 26 4.87 0.83 8.10
N LEU A 27 5.63 0.22 9.01
CA LEU A 27 7.07 0.44 9.14
C LEU A 27 7.81 0.01 7.87
N LYS A 28 7.49 -1.17 7.31
CA LYS A 28 8.09 -1.62 6.06
C LYS A 28 7.71 -0.73 4.88
N ALA A 29 6.44 -0.33 4.78
CA ALA A 29 6.00 0.57 3.72
C ALA A 29 6.72 1.93 3.79
N LYS A 30 6.89 2.48 5.00
CA LYS A 30 7.68 3.70 5.22
C LYS A 30 9.13 3.53 4.80
N LEU A 31 9.77 2.41 5.15
CA LEU A 31 11.15 2.12 4.75
C LEU A 31 11.28 2.06 3.23
N GLU A 32 10.37 1.36 2.54
CA GLU A 32 10.42 1.28 1.08
C GLU A 32 10.12 2.61 0.41
N LEU A 33 9.09 3.34 0.83
CA LEU A 33 8.82 4.69 0.33
C LEU A 33 10.02 5.63 0.51
N ASN A 34 10.76 5.52 1.62
CA ASN A 34 11.96 6.33 1.81
C ASN A 34 13.05 6.04 0.76
N ARG A 35 13.12 4.82 0.22
CA ARG A 35 14.09 4.42 -0.82
C ARG A 35 13.67 4.83 -2.23
N LEU A 36 12.39 5.07 -2.47
CA LEU A 36 11.87 5.47 -3.77
C LEU A 36 12.13 6.95 -4.10
N ALA A 37 12.08 7.30 -5.38
CA ALA A 37 12.11 8.69 -5.83
C ALA A 37 10.80 9.41 -5.52
N SER A 38 10.83 10.74 -5.36
CA SER A 38 9.61 11.54 -5.28
C SER A 38 8.77 11.33 -6.54
N GLY A 39 7.46 11.19 -6.37
CA GLY A 39 6.52 10.88 -7.42
C GLY A 39 6.32 9.38 -7.71
N ALA A 40 7.19 8.50 -7.19
CA ALA A 40 7.07 7.06 -7.35
C ALA A 40 5.92 6.48 -6.52
N VAL A 41 5.35 5.37 -6.99
CA VAL A 41 4.20 4.67 -6.39
C VAL A 41 4.63 3.33 -5.81
N LEU A 42 4.42 3.16 -4.50
CA LEU A 42 4.58 1.90 -3.79
C LEU A 42 3.23 1.19 -3.67
N LYS A 43 3.13 -0.03 -4.20
CA LYS A 43 2.03 -0.95 -3.94
C LYS A 43 2.32 -1.73 -2.66
N VAL A 44 1.40 -1.78 -1.71
CA VAL A 44 1.54 -2.55 -0.47
C VAL A 44 0.37 -3.51 -0.34
N THR A 45 0.66 -4.80 -0.12
CA THR A 45 -0.37 -5.82 0.13
C THR A 45 -0.31 -6.24 1.59
N ALA A 46 -1.43 -6.19 2.29
CA ALA A 46 -1.57 -6.57 3.70
C ALA A 46 -2.80 -7.47 3.88
N SER A 47 -2.85 -8.25 4.95
CA SER A 47 -4.01 -9.11 5.29
C SER A 47 -4.74 -8.66 6.56
N ASP A 48 -4.33 -7.53 7.14
CA ASP A 48 -4.91 -6.99 8.36
C ASP A 48 -6.02 -5.95 8.04
N PRO A 49 -7.25 -6.08 8.57
CA PRO A 49 -8.28 -5.06 8.41
C PRO A 49 -7.92 -3.71 9.03
N GLY A 50 -7.07 -3.69 10.07
CA GLY A 50 -6.58 -2.46 10.70
C GLY A 50 -5.73 -1.60 9.75
N SER A 51 -5.04 -2.25 8.81
CA SER A 51 -4.11 -1.62 7.88
C SER A 51 -4.73 -0.48 7.05
N GLN A 52 -6.03 -0.51 6.73
CA GLN A 52 -6.67 0.55 5.95
C GLN A 52 -6.58 1.90 6.63
N ARG A 53 -6.91 1.94 7.92
CA ARG A 53 -6.92 3.17 8.72
C ARG A 53 -5.50 3.66 8.93
N ASP A 54 -4.56 2.74 9.12
CA ASP A 54 -3.16 3.04 9.30
C ASP A 54 -2.54 3.62 8.03
N PHE A 55 -2.79 3.03 6.86
CA PHE A 55 -2.27 3.52 5.57
C PHE A 55 -2.85 4.87 5.15
N ARG A 56 -4.16 5.10 5.36
CA ARG A 56 -4.78 6.42 5.13
C ARG A 56 -4.16 7.49 6.04
N SER A 57 -4.00 7.17 7.32
CA SER A 57 -3.41 8.09 8.29
C SER A 57 -1.94 8.35 7.98
N PHE A 58 -1.19 7.31 7.65
CA PHE A 58 0.21 7.40 7.27
C PHE A 58 0.41 8.24 6.02
N ALA A 59 -0.38 8.05 4.96
CA ALA A 59 -0.30 8.88 3.76
C ALA A 59 -0.47 10.36 4.12
N ARG A 60 -1.53 10.69 4.86
CA ARG A 60 -1.82 12.06 5.28
C ARG A 60 -0.73 12.66 6.19
N LEU A 61 -0.23 11.89 7.17
CA LEU A 61 0.76 12.37 8.15
C LEU A 61 2.18 12.47 7.56
N ALA A 62 2.56 11.54 6.69
CA ALA A 62 3.85 11.55 5.99
C ALA A 62 3.87 12.49 4.78
N GLY A 63 2.72 13.08 4.43
CA GLY A 63 2.57 13.94 3.25
C GLY A 63 2.54 13.17 1.93
N HIS A 64 2.40 11.85 1.95
CA HIS A 64 2.24 11.02 0.76
C HIS A 64 0.80 11.03 0.27
N THR A 65 0.58 10.61 -0.97
CA THR A 65 -0.76 10.52 -1.56
C THR A 65 -1.17 9.06 -1.70
N LEU A 66 -2.28 8.67 -1.07
CA LEU A 66 -2.91 7.37 -1.35
C LEU A 66 -3.63 7.48 -2.71
N VAL A 67 -3.05 6.88 -3.74
CA VAL A 67 -3.54 6.93 -5.12
C VAL A 67 -4.71 5.98 -5.33
N HIS A 68 -4.61 4.78 -4.75
CA HIS A 68 -5.60 3.74 -4.89
C HIS A 68 -5.59 2.83 -3.67
N GLU A 69 -6.73 2.26 -3.36
CA GLU A 69 -6.89 1.20 -2.37
C GLU A 69 -7.88 0.18 -2.92
N GLU A 70 -7.57 -1.09 -2.72
CA GLU A 70 -8.36 -2.21 -3.21
C GLU A 70 -8.48 -3.24 -2.08
N VAL A 71 -9.66 -3.86 -1.99
CA VAL A 71 -9.90 -4.98 -1.07
C VAL A 71 -10.34 -6.17 -1.90
N GLU A 72 -9.56 -7.24 -1.85
CA GLU A 72 -9.84 -8.48 -2.57
C GLU A 72 -9.87 -9.63 -1.56
N GLY A 73 -11.07 -10.00 -1.13
CA GLY A 73 -11.27 -11.01 -0.08
C GLY A 73 -10.68 -10.56 1.25
N ASP A 74 -9.71 -11.34 1.75
CA ASP A 74 -8.98 -11.05 2.99
C ASP A 74 -7.67 -10.26 2.77
N LEU A 75 -7.41 -9.83 1.53
CA LEU A 75 -6.24 -9.05 1.17
C LEU A 75 -6.61 -7.59 0.89
N TYR A 76 -5.78 -6.71 1.42
CA TYR A 76 -5.88 -5.26 1.30
C TYR A 76 -4.67 -4.75 0.54
N ARG A 77 -4.90 -3.99 -0.53
CA ARG A 77 -3.85 -3.44 -1.37
C ARG A 77 -3.91 -1.93 -1.40
N TYR A 78 -2.76 -1.28 -1.29
CA TYR A 78 -2.63 0.17 -1.21
C TYR A 78 -1.59 0.67 -2.19
N TRP A 79 -1.90 1.70 -2.96
CA TRP A 79 -0.94 2.39 -3.83
C TRP A 79 -0.66 3.75 -3.24
N LEU A 80 0.56 3.93 -2.73
CA LEU A 80 1.03 5.15 -2.10
C LEU A 80 2.03 5.84 -3.02
N ARG A 81 1.71 7.05 -3.44
CA ARG A 81 2.64 7.92 -4.16
C ARG A 81 3.45 8.75 -3.18
N LYS A 82 4.77 8.65 -3.29
CA LYS A 82 5.70 9.53 -2.58
C LYS A 82 5.53 10.96 -3.08
N ALA A 83 5.36 11.90 -2.15
CA ALA A 83 5.45 13.32 -2.42
C ALA A 83 6.90 13.76 -2.56
#